data_AF-A0A0Q7NEY6-F1
#
_entry.id   AF-A0A0Q7NEY6-F1
#
_cell.length_a   1.000
_cell.length_b   1.000
_cell.length_c   1.000
_cell.angle_alpha   90.00
_cell.angle_beta   90.00
_cell.angle_gamma   90.00
#
_symmetry.space_group_name_H-M   'P 1'
#
loop_
_entity.id
_entity.type
_entity.pdbx_description
1 polymer ?
#
loop_
_entity_poly.entity_id
_entity_poly.type
_entity_poly.pdbx_seq_one_letter_code
_entity_poly.pdbx_strand_id
1 'polypeptide(L)' 'MDLQSYPRRNLVLSSPQTGGFVFGSAAYQRAIFEPVVHLLNGVEMLENQGWQLVSVVERNIDNVYYMLAFMRRT' A
#
# COMPACT_ATOMS: atom_id res chain seq x y z
N MET A 1 -3.62 -12.79 4.92
CA MET A 1 -2.59 -13.75 4.45
C MET A 1 -1.53 -13.81 5.53
N ASP A 2 -1.17 -15.00 5.99
CA ASP A 2 -0.08 -15.18 6.97
C ASP A 2 1.26 -15.29 6.23
N LEU A 3 2.19 -14.39 6.54
CA LEU A 3 3.52 -14.30 5.95
C LEU A 3 4.62 -14.62 6.97
N GLN A 4 4.30 -15.23 8.10
CA GLN A 4 5.28 -15.71 9.07
C GLN A 4 6.24 -16.76 8.47
N SER A 5 5.78 -17.57 7.52
CA SER A 5 6.63 -18.55 6.81
C SER A 5 7.34 -17.99 5.58
N TYR A 6 7.15 -16.70 5.26
CA TYR A 6 7.73 -16.11 4.06
C TYR A 6 9.25 -16.04 4.17
N PRO A 7 10.01 -16.61 3.19
CA PRO A 7 11.45 -16.85 3.34
C PRO A 7 12.31 -15.60 3.11
N ARG A 8 11.76 -14.54 2.50
CA ARG A 8 12.51 -13.32 2.20
C ARG A 8 12.42 -12.33 3.35
N ARG A 9 13.47 -11.52 3.53
CA ARG A 9 13.52 -10.46 4.54
C ARG A 9 12.84 -9.16 4.12
N ASN A 10 12.54 -8.99 2.84
CA ASN A 10 11.96 -7.76 2.30
C ASN A 10 10.65 -8.09 1.58
N LEU A 11 9.69 -7.19 1.72
CA LEU A 11 8.39 -7.29 1.10
C LEU A 11 7.94 -5.90 0.64
N VAL A 12 7.22 -5.87 -0.48
CA VAL A 12 6.60 -4.64 -0.98
C VAL A 12 5.10 -4.88 -1.06
N LEU A 13 4.34 -4.00 -0.42
CA LEU A 13 2.89 -3.92 -0.57
C LEU A 13 2.59 -2.83 -1.59
N SER A 14 1.60 -3.07 -2.45
CA SER A 14 1.04 -2.06 -3.32
C SER A 14 -0.45 -1.90 -3.02
N SER A 15 -0.91 -0.66 -2.95
CA SER A 15 -2.34 -0.39 -2.97
C SER A 15 -2.96 -0.81 -4.31
N PRO A 16 -4.28 -1.09 -4.35
CA PRO A 16 -4.99 -1.35 -5.61
C PRO A 16 -4.73 -0.22 -6.62
N GLN A 17 -4.61 -0.58 -7.91
CA GLN A 17 -4.47 0.40 -8.98
C GLN A 17 -5.77 1.16 -9.12
N THR A 18 -5.71 2.47 -8.93
CA THR A 18 -6.80 3.37 -9.26
C THR A 18 -6.55 3.93 -10.66
N GLY A 19 -7.07 3.24 -11.69
CA GLY A 19 -7.11 3.73 -13.06
C GLY A 19 -8.25 4.73 -13.29
N GLY A 20 -7.95 5.88 -13.92
CA GLY A 20 -8.96 6.74 -14.55
C GLY A 20 -9.71 7.71 -13.62
N PHE A 21 -9.00 8.48 -12.79
CA PHE A 21 -9.63 9.44 -11.89
C PHE A 21 -9.60 10.87 -12.44
N VAL A 22 -10.78 11.48 -12.56
CA VAL A 22 -10.92 12.89 -12.97
C VAL A 22 -10.73 13.78 -11.75
N PHE A 23 -9.69 14.61 -11.79
CA PHE A 23 -9.37 15.61 -10.77
C PHE A 23 -10.55 16.54 -10.49
N GLY A 24 -10.88 16.75 -9.21
CA GLY A 24 -11.88 17.73 -8.76
C GLY A 24 -13.27 17.18 -8.38
N SER A 25 -13.51 15.88 -8.51
CA SER A 25 -14.78 15.25 -8.09
C SER A 25 -14.73 14.71 -6.65
N ALA A 26 -15.87 14.61 -5.96
CA ALA A 26 -15.94 13.92 -4.66
C ALA A 26 -15.49 12.45 -4.74
N ALA A 27 -15.62 11.84 -5.93
CA ALA A 27 -15.10 10.50 -6.22
C ALA A 27 -13.57 10.43 -6.18
N TYR A 28 -12.86 11.50 -6.53
CA TYR A 28 -11.39 11.59 -6.46
C TYR A 28 -10.88 11.43 -5.03
N GLN A 29 -11.46 12.17 -4.08
CA GLN A 29 -11.05 12.08 -2.67
C GLN A 29 -11.27 10.66 -2.13
N ARG A 30 -12.46 10.09 -2.34
CA ARG A 30 -12.78 8.72 -1.91
C ARG A 30 -11.82 7.69 -2.48
N ALA A 31 -11.48 7.81 -3.76
CA ALA A 31 -10.57 6.90 -4.44
C ALA A 31 -9.11 7.01 -3.99
N ILE A 32 -8.70 8.09 -3.34
CA ILE A 32 -7.38 8.17 -2.70
C ILE A 32 -7.42 7.54 -1.32
N PHE A 33 -8.49 7.79 -0.56
CA PHE A 33 -8.63 7.26 0.80
C PHE A 33 -8.78 5.74 0.83
N GLU A 34 -9.55 5.12 -0.07
CA GLU A 34 -9.73 3.66 -0.07
C GLU A 34 -8.40 2.89 -0.25
N PRO A 35 -7.54 3.20 -1.25
CA PRO A 35 -6.20 2.62 -1.38
C PRO A 35 -5.30 2.83 -0.14
N VAL A 36 -5.32 4.04 0.46
CA VAL A 36 -4.57 4.34 1.69
C VAL A 36 -5.01 3.44 2.83
N VAL A 37 -6.32 3.34 3.08
CA VAL A 37 -6.89 2.52 4.15
C VAL A 37 -6.53 1.05 3.96
N HIS A 38 -6.64 0.52 2.74
CA HIS A 38 -6.25 -0.85 2.45
C HIS A 38 -4.77 -1.12 2.70
N LEU A 39 -3.90 -0.16 2.32
CA LEU A 39 -2.46 -0.27 2.56
C LEU A 39 -2.14 -0.25 4.05
N LEU A 40 -2.73 0.68 4.82
CA LEU A 40 -2.56 0.78 6.27
C LEU A 40 -2.99 -0.51 6.98
N ASN A 41 -4.18 -1.03 6.66
CA ASN A 41 -4.66 -2.30 7.22
C ASN A 41 -3.70 -3.46 6.91
N GLY A 42 -3.12 -3.47 5.70
CA GLY A 42 -2.12 -4.45 5.30
C GLY A 42 -0.82 -4.33 6.09
N VAL A 43 -0.35 -3.10 6.32
CA VAL A 43 0.85 -2.80 7.13
C VAL A 43 0.64 -3.25 8.57
N GLU A 44 -0.44 -2.81 9.23
CA GLU A 44 -0.74 -3.17 10.62
C GLU A 44 -0.82 -4.69 10.82
N MET A 45 -1.48 -5.40 9.89
CA MET A 45 -1.55 -6.86 9.92
C MET A 45 -0.15 -7.51 9.86
N LEU A 46 0.77 -6.96 9.05
CA LEU A 46 2.13 -7.50 8.92
C LEU A 46 3.04 -7.10 10.08
N GLU A 47 2.86 -5.93 10.67
CA GLU A 47 3.59 -5.54 11.89
C GLU A 47 3.32 -6.54 13.02
N ASN A 48 2.07 -7.01 13.15
CA ASN A 48 1.71 -8.09 14.08
C ASN A 48 2.37 -9.46 13.77
N GLN A 49 3.01 -9.62 12.60
CA GLN A 49 3.73 -10.82 12.19
C GLN A 49 5.27 -10.64 12.23
N GLY A 50 5.77 -9.55 12.81
CA GLY A 50 7.20 -9.27 12.93
C GLY A 50 7.82 -8.58 11.70
N TRP A 51 6.99 -7.91 10.90
CA TRP A 51 7.47 -7.01 9.85
C TRP A 51 7.57 -5.59 10.36
N GLN A 52 8.46 -4.80 9.77
CA GLN A 52 8.68 -3.41 10.08
C GLN A 52 8.49 -2.57 8.82
N LEU A 53 7.67 -1.53 8.89
CA LEU A 53 7.58 -0.53 7.83
C LEU A 53 8.90 0.25 7.72
N VAL A 54 9.49 0.24 6.53
CA VAL A 54 10.75 0.94 6.23
C VAL A 54 10.47 2.27 5.55
N SER A 55 9.62 2.27 4.53
CA SER A 55 9.27 3.49 3.77
C SER A 55 7.96 3.31 3.03
N VAL A 56 7.31 4.43 2.73
CA VAL A 56 6.15 4.49 1.83
C VAL A 56 6.48 5.45 0.69
N VAL A 57 6.16 5.04 -0.53
CA VAL A 57 6.36 5.84 -1.73
C VAL A 57 5.06 5.94 -2.48
N GLU A 58 4.70 7.17 -2.85
CA GLU A 58 3.59 7.45 -3.74
C GLU A 58 4.11 7.74 -5.15
N ARG A 59 3.48 7.13 -6.15
CA ARG A 59 3.80 7.35 -7.56
C ARG A 59 2.52 7.62 -8.35
N ASN A 60 2.61 8.53 -9.30
CA ASN A 60 1.64 8.71 -10.37
C ASN A 60 2.36 8.44 -11.69
N ILE A 61 1.90 7.41 -12.41
CA ILE A 61 2.39 7.09 -13.76
C ILE A 61 1.15 7.05 -14.66
N ASP A 62 1.13 7.88 -15.70
CA ASP A 62 0.03 7.94 -16.68
C ASP A 62 -1.37 8.09 -16.05
N ASN A 63 -1.51 8.91 -15.00
CA ASN A 63 -2.74 9.11 -14.22
C ASN A 63 -3.21 7.89 -13.41
N VAL A 64 -2.33 6.93 -13.19
CA VAL A 64 -2.56 5.82 -12.26
C VAL A 64 -1.76 6.08 -10.99
N TYR A 65 -2.48 6.10 -9.88
CA TYR A 65 -1.88 6.32 -8.56
C TYR A 65 -1.53 4.98 -7.92
N TYR A 66 -0.30 4.90 -7.42
CA TYR A 66 0.23 3.75 -6.72
C TYR A 66 0.81 4.20 -5.40
N MET A 67 0.45 3.49 -4.33
CA MET A 67 1.08 3.63 -3.04
C MET A 67 1.83 2.33 -2.74
N LEU A 68 3.14 2.44 -2.51
CA LEU A 68 4.03 1.31 -2.27
C LEU A 68 4.57 1.40 -0.85
N ALA A 69 4.33 0.38 -0.03
CA ALA A 69 4.94 0.25 1.29
C ALA A 69 6.03 -0.81 1.27
N PHE A 70 7.24 -0.43 1.68
CA PHE A 70 8.39 -1.32 1.79
C PHE A 70 8.49 -1.81 3.23
N MET A 71 8.41 -3.11 3.40
CA MET A 71 8.46 -3.80 4.69
C MET A 71 9.74 -4.63 4.78
N ARG A 72 10.31 -4.70 5.98
CA ARG A 72 11.46 -5.55 6.28
C ARG A 72 11.17 -6.39 7.52
N ARG A 73 11.57 -7.66 7.49
CA ARG A 73 11.48 -8.56 8.63
C ARG A 73 12.59 -8.27 9.64
N THR A 74 12.23 -8.14 10.92
CA THR A 74 13.20 -8.02 12.03
C THR A 74 13.94 -9.33 12.25
#